data_AF-A0A7S0XLS6-F1
#
_entry.id   AF-A0A7S0XLS6-F1
#
_cell.length_a   1.000
_cell.length_b   1.000
_cell.length_c   1.000
_cell.angle_alpha   90.00
_cell.angle_beta   90.00
_cell.angle_gamma   90.00
#
_symmetry.space_group_name_H-M   'P 1'
#
loop_
_entity.id
_entity.type
_entity.pdbx_description
1 polymer ?
#
loop_
_entity_poly.entity_id
_entity_poly.type
_entity_poly.pdbx_seq_one_letter_code
_entity_poly.pdbx_strand_id
1 'polypeptide(L)'
;MSETKTALWKCEECNFLNCEEFALCQACFIEPDTTARNDVVHVDGKIVPTSVKLASGTIFHQDLPPYRSGYTQPEWTKTSINDDGTTTTTTAAAAAEEKDAEAEEYSYDSKWDDIFDRDYFDAQRLNEVERYLHEIMQQRILFLDGGMGTTIQQFKFNEEDFRGDRFKEHAKPLKGDNDLLVLTRPDAIRQIHVDYLKAGSDIIETNTFNATSISQSDYDLQAHVREINVVATKLAKEACELVMEQEKQQGLPLKRRFVAGAIGPTNKTLSISPSVEDPGYRDITWNDVVEAYREQIE
;
A
#
# COMPACT_ATOMS: atom_id res chain seq x y z
N MET A 1 -24.91 -26.62 -23.87
CA MET A 1 -23.85 -25.60 -23.73
C MET A 1 -22.58 -26.35 -23.40
N SER A 2 -21.52 -26.20 -24.17
CA SER A 2 -20.25 -26.91 -23.96
C SER A 2 -19.59 -26.37 -22.70
N GLU A 3 -19.43 -27.21 -21.67
CA GLU A 3 -18.59 -26.91 -20.51
C GLU A 3 -17.12 -26.99 -20.95
N THR A 4 -16.45 -25.85 -21.05
CA THR A 4 -15.00 -25.79 -21.19
C THR A 4 -14.41 -26.17 -19.84
N LYS A 5 -13.84 -27.38 -19.73
CA LYS A 5 -13.06 -27.79 -18.56
C LYS A 5 -11.66 -27.22 -18.72
N THR A 6 -11.35 -26.13 -18.05
CA THR A 6 -9.99 -25.61 -17.98
C THR A 6 -9.22 -26.41 -16.93
N ALA A 7 -8.18 -27.15 -17.34
CA ALA A 7 -7.36 -27.91 -16.42
C ALA A 7 -6.28 -27.02 -15.77
N LEU A 8 -5.88 -27.40 -14.56
CA LEU A 8 -4.86 -26.73 -13.76
C LEU A 8 -3.66 -27.66 -13.58
N TRP A 9 -2.46 -27.09 -13.47
CA TRP A 9 -1.20 -27.83 -13.27
C TRP A 9 -0.26 -27.09 -12.31
N LYS A 10 0.77 -27.74 -11.78
CA LYS A 10 1.67 -27.17 -10.77
C LYS A 10 3.12 -27.13 -11.30
N CYS A 11 3.79 -25.97 -11.28
CA CYS A 11 5.21 -25.85 -11.68
C CYS A 11 6.09 -26.57 -10.65
N GLU A 12 6.86 -27.58 -11.05
CA GLU A 12 7.70 -28.37 -10.13
C GLU A 12 8.85 -27.55 -9.52
N GLU A 13 9.33 -26.53 -10.23
CA GLU A 13 10.41 -25.63 -9.79
C GLU A 13 9.97 -24.63 -8.72
N CYS A 14 8.85 -23.94 -8.92
CA CYS A 14 8.38 -22.90 -7.99
C CYS A 14 7.17 -23.31 -7.14
N ASN A 15 6.63 -24.52 -7.34
CA ASN A 15 5.43 -25.04 -6.68
C ASN A 15 4.13 -24.23 -6.89
N PHE A 16 4.10 -23.30 -7.85
CA PHE A 16 2.94 -22.46 -8.13
C PHE A 16 1.88 -23.19 -8.97
N LEU A 17 0.59 -22.99 -8.65
CA LEU A 17 -0.54 -23.59 -9.38
C LEU A 17 -0.96 -22.67 -10.54
N ASN A 18 -0.91 -23.18 -11.77
CA ASN A 18 -1.17 -22.45 -13.00
C ASN A 18 -2.37 -23.04 -13.78
N CYS A 19 -2.90 -22.26 -14.72
CA CYS A 19 -4.03 -22.60 -15.57
C CYS A 19 -3.54 -22.95 -16.99
N GLU A 20 -4.09 -24.01 -17.61
CA GLU A 20 -3.72 -24.47 -18.96
C GLU A 20 -3.98 -23.45 -20.07
N GLU A 21 -4.84 -22.44 -19.86
CA GLU A 21 -5.05 -21.36 -20.84
C GLU A 21 -3.85 -20.42 -21.00
N PHE A 22 -2.85 -20.51 -20.12
CA PHE A 22 -1.61 -19.76 -20.21
C PHE A 22 -0.44 -20.69 -20.57
N ALA A 23 0.22 -20.41 -21.69
CA ALA A 23 1.29 -21.26 -22.24
C ALA A 23 2.52 -21.40 -21.32
N LEU A 24 2.75 -20.45 -20.40
CA LEU A 24 3.95 -20.42 -19.53
C LEU A 24 3.58 -19.94 -18.12
N CYS A 25 4.21 -20.54 -17.10
CA CYS A 25 4.18 -19.99 -15.74
C CYS A 25 4.90 -18.63 -15.70
N GLN A 26 4.26 -17.57 -15.23
CA GLN A 26 4.86 -16.23 -15.22
C GLN A 26 6.04 -16.07 -14.25
N ALA A 27 6.16 -16.97 -13.25
CA ALA A 27 7.27 -16.96 -12.30
C ALA A 27 8.50 -17.72 -12.80
N CYS A 28 8.30 -18.89 -13.42
CA CYS A 28 9.37 -19.83 -13.82
C CYS A 28 9.60 -19.90 -15.35
N PHE A 29 8.69 -19.36 -16.17
CA PHE A 29 8.65 -19.50 -17.64
C PHE A 29 8.72 -20.97 -18.15
N ILE A 30 8.07 -21.88 -17.41
CA ILE A 30 8.00 -23.32 -17.74
C ILE A 30 6.60 -23.66 -18.27
N GLU A 31 6.53 -24.64 -19.17
CA GLU A 31 5.30 -25.16 -19.80
C GLU A 31 4.65 -26.32 -18.98
N PRO A 32 3.32 -26.49 -19.06
CA PRO A 32 2.61 -27.61 -18.41
C PRO A 32 2.97 -29.01 -18.93
N ASP A 33 3.16 -29.99 -18.04
CA ASP A 33 3.01 -31.42 -18.35
C ASP A 33 1.55 -31.86 -18.06
N THR A 34 0.81 -32.20 -19.11
CA THR A 34 -0.66 -32.35 -19.12
C THR A 34 -1.18 -33.67 -18.51
N THR A 35 -0.52 -34.24 -17.49
CA THR A 35 -0.87 -35.58 -16.98
C THR A 35 -1.37 -35.68 -15.54
N ALA A 36 -1.62 -34.58 -14.81
CA ALA A 36 -2.08 -34.64 -13.42
C ALA A 36 -3.49 -34.05 -13.20
N ARG A 37 -4.36 -34.79 -12.47
CA ARG A 37 -5.75 -34.42 -12.13
C ARG A 37 -5.90 -33.94 -10.68
N ASN A 38 -6.73 -32.90 -10.51
CA ASN A 38 -7.51 -32.41 -9.35
C ASN A 38 -6.73 -31.88 -8.13
N ASP A 39 -7.09 -30.73 -7.51
CA ASP A 39 -8.33 -30.47 -6.75
C ASP A 39 -8.94 -29.06 -6.95
N VAL A 40 -10.28 -28.95 -7.00
CA VAL A 40 -11.07 -27.69 -7.05
C VAL A 40 -12.46 -27.89 -6.45
N VAL A 41 -13.06 -26.82 -5.89
CA VAL A 41 -14.46 -26.80 -5.42
C VAL A 41 -15.27 -25.82 -6.27
N HIS A 42 -16.55 -26.13 -6.48
CA HIS A 42 -17.48 -25.33 -7.27
C HIS A 42 -18.34 -24.47 -6.35
N VAL A 43 -18.35 -23.15 -6.54
CA VAL A 43 -19.25 -22.21 -5.86
C VAL A 43 -19.95 -21.35 -6.92
N ASP A 44 -21.28 -21.34 -6.92
CA ASP A 44 -22.12 -20.58 -7.88
C ASP A 44 -21.71 -20.73 -9.36
N GLY A 45 -21.33 -21.95 -9.77
CA GLY A 45 -20.95 -22.26 -11.14
C GLY A 45 -19.54 -21.79 -11.56
N LYS A 46 -18.73 -21.31 -10.61
CA LYS A 46 -17.32 -20.94 -10.83
C LYS A 46 -16.39 -21.93 -10.14
N ILE A 47 -15.26 -22.22 -10.78
CA ILE A 47 -14.22 -23.14 -10.29
C ILE A 47 -13.20 -22.33 -9.48
N VAL A 48 -12.99 -22.68 -8.21
CA VAL A 48 -12.08 -21.95 -7.31
C VAL A 48 -11.04 -22.90 -6.69
N PRO A 49 -9.72 -22.59 -6.76
CA PRO A 49 -8.68 -23.36 -6.08
C PRO A 49 -8.74 -23.15 -4.56
N THR A 50 -8.66 -24.23 -3.79
CA THR A 50 -8.91 -24.20 -2.33
C THR A 50 -7.68 -23.94 -1.45
N SER A 51 -6.48 -23.71 -2.01
CA SER A 51 -5.31 -23.32 -1.20
C SER A 51 -4.20 -22.64 -2.02
N VAL A 52 -3.53 -21.65 -1.40
CA VAL A 52 -2.24 -21.10 -1.85
C VAL A 52 -1.22 -21.31 -0.73
N LYS A 53 -0.11 -22.00 -1.03
CA LYS A 53 0.99 -22.25 -0.10
C LYS A 53 2.18 -21.38 -0.48
N LEU A 54 2.60 -20.48 0.41
CA LEU A 54 3.81 -19.68 0.21
C LEU A 54 5.06 -20.46 0.62
N ALA A 55 6.23 -20.04 0.14
CA ALA A 55 7.53 -20.65 0.44
C ALA A 55 7.88 -20.72 1.95
N SER A 56 7.21 -19.91 2.77
CA SER A 56 7.30 -19.93 4.24
C SER A 56 6.55 -21.09 4.90
N GLY A 57 5.85 -21.95 4.13
CA GLY A 57 5.05 -23.05 4.66
C GLY A 57 3.64 -22.64 5.13
N THR A 58 3.30 -21.35 5.06
CA THR A 58 1.99 -20.82 5.42
C THR A 58 0.95 -21.18 4.34
N ILE A 59 -0.17 -21.77 4.76
CA ILE A 59 -1.33 -22.06 3.91
C ILE A 59 -2.37 -20.96 4.17
N PHE A 60 -2.78 -20.24 3.12
CA PHE A 60 -3.92 -19.33 3.19
C PHE A 60 -5.18 -20.03 2.68
N HIS A 61 -6.24 -20.00 3.50
CA HIS A 61 -7.61 -20.27 3.05
C HIS A 61 -8.22 -18.94 2.59
N GLN A 62 -8.80 -18.92 1.39
CA GLN A 62 -9.54 -17.76 0.92
C GLN A 62 -11.00 -17.90 1.34
N ASP A 63 -11.38 -17.26 2.44
CA ASP A 63 -12.79 -16.92 2.70
C ASP A 63 -13.08 -15.56 2.06
N LEU A 64 -13.87 -15.55 0.99
CA LEU A 64 -14.55 -14.33 0.53
C LEU A 64 -16.05 -14.50 0.76
N PRO A 65 -16.66 -13.78 1.71
CA PRO A 65 -18.04 -13.37 1.59
C PRO A 65 -18.12 -11.98 0.92
N PRO A 66 -19.12 -11.73 0.05
CA PRO A 66 -19.37 -10.40 -0.46
C PRO A 66 -19.87 -9.50 0.68
N TYR A 67 -19.46 -8.24 0.65
CA TYR A 67 -19.97 -7.18 1.52
C TYR A 67 -21.51 -7.16 1.48
N ARG A 68 -22.15 -7.66 2.55
CA ARG A 68 -23.58 -7.47 2.83
C ARG A 68 -23.74 -7.04 4.28
N SER A 69 -24.53 -5.99 4.47
CA SER A 69 -24.86 -5.40 5.76
C SER A 69 -25.58 -6.39 6.69
N GLY A 70 -25.01 -6.64 7.88
CA GLY A 70 -25.67 -7.35 8.97
C GLY A 70 -24.73 -8.34 9.67
N TYR A 71 -24.16 -7.95 10.81
CA TYR A 71 -23.30 -8.81 11.61
C TYR A 71 -24.12 -9.82 12.43
N THR A 72 -23.78 -11.11 12.30
CA THR A 72 -23.75 -12.07 13.41
C THR A 72 -22.30 -12.51 13.58
N GLN A 73 -21.80 -12.59 14.83
CA GLN A 73 -20.41 -12.99 15.08
C GLN A 73 -20.12 -14.36 14.43
N PRO A 74 -18.99 -14.53 13.72
CA PRO A 74 -18.67 -15.82 13.11
C PRO A 74 -18.33 -16.84 14.20
N GLU A 75 -18.94 -18.02 14.11
CA GLU A 75 -18.51 -19.20 14.87
C GLU A 75 -17.20 -19.73 14.26
N TRP A 76 -16.14 -19.76 15.06
CA TRP A 76 -14.83 -20.21 14.60
C TRP A 76 -14.72 -21.73 14.73
N THR A 77 -14.54 -22.44 13.61
CA THR A 77 -14.18 -23.87 13.60
C THR A 77 -12.72 -24.05 13.21
N LYS A 78 -11.97 -24.77 14.04
CA LYS A 78 -10.62 -25.24 13.71
C LYS A 78 -10.71 -26.69 13.28
N THR A 79 -10.29 -26.99 12.05
CA THR A 79 -10.13 -28.36 11.57
C THR A 79 -8.65 -28.71 11.50
N SER A 80 -8.25 -29.79 12.18
CA SER A 80 -6.90 -30.34 12.19
C SER A 80 -6.90 -31.73 11.57
N ILE A 81 -5.89 -32.02 10.75
CA ILE A 81 -5.64 -33.36 10.20
C ILE A 81 -4.69 -34.07 11.16
N ASN A 82 -5.11 -35.23 11.66
CA ASN A 82 -4.32 -36.09 12.52
C ASN A 82 -3.30 -36.87 11.68
N ASP A 83 -2.26 -37.39 12.33
CA ASP A 83 -1.17 -38.13 11.65
C ASP A 83 -1.64 -39.43 10.96
N ASP A 84 -2.84 -39.93 11.27
CA ASP A 84 -3.47 -41.08 10.62
C ASP A 84 -4.34 -40.70 9.39
N GLY A 85 -4.35 -39.42 9.02
CA GLY A 85 -5.11 -38.88 7.88
C GLY A 85 -6.58 -38.57 8.19
N THR A 86 -7.04 -38.77 9.43
CA THR A 86 -8.39 -38.38 9.85
C THR A 86 -8.45 -36.88 10.17
N THR A 87 -9.61 -36.25 9.96
CA THR A 87 -9.83 -34.85 10.32
C THR A 87 -10.64 -34.73 11.60
N THR A 88 -10.16 -33.89 12.52
CA THR A 88 -10.88 -33.49 13.73
C THR A 88 -11.27 -32.03 13.60
N THR A 89 -12.56 -31.71 13.73
CA THR A 89 -13.05 -30.33 13.72
C THR A 89 -13.54 -29.96 15.11
N THR A 90 -13.01 -28.86 15.65
CA THR A 90 -13.40 -28.31 16.94
C THR A 90 -13.98 -26.92 16.73
N THR A 91 -15.24 -26.74 17.11
CA THR A 91 -15.92 -25.44 17.16
C THR A 91 -15.47 -24.74 18.45
N ALA A 92 -14.94 -23.53 18.36
CA ALA A 92 -14.59 -22.73 19.53
C ALA A 92 -15.86 -22.09 20.13
N ALA A 93 -16.73 -22.92 20.68
CA ALA A 93 -17.70 -22.50 21.68
C ALA A 93 -17.17 -22.99 23.04
N ALA A 94 -16.96 -22.07 23.98
CA ALA A 94 -16.46 -22.29 25.35
C ALA A 94 -14.93 -22.37 25.54
N ALA A 95 -14.27 -21.20 25.48
CA ALA A 95 -13.03 -20.95 26.23
C ALA A 95 -12.94 -19.51 26.77
N ALA A 96 -14.09 -18.92 27.12
CA ALA A 96 -14.15 -17.79 28.04
C ALA A 96 -14.69 -18.35 29.36
N GLU A 97 -13.81 -18.93 30.17
CA GLU A 97 -14.11 -19.12 31.59
C GLU A 97 -14.29 -17.73 32.22
N GLU A 98 -15.39 -17.59 32.97
CA GLU A 98 -15.74 -16.43 33.79
C GLU A 98 -14.54 -15.98 34.62
N LYS A 99 -13.91 -14.87 34.21
CA LYS A 99 -13.35 -13.93 35.16
C LYS A 99 -14.28 -12.75 35.21
N ASP A 100 -14.96 -12.62 36.34
CA ASP A 100 -15.62 -11.39 36.78
C ASP A 100 -14.59 -10.25 36.78
N ALA A 101 -14.40 -9.64 35.63
CA ALA A 101 -13.94 -8.27 35.50
C ALA A 101 -15.18 -7.52 35.05
N GLU A 102 -15.60 -6.53 35.84
CA GLU A 102 -16.66 -5.59 35.49
C GLU A 102 -16.39 -5.10 34.05
N ALA A 103 -17.09 -5.68 33.08
CA ALA A 103 -17.09 -5.22 31.72
C ALA A 103 -17.86 -3.91 31.77
N GLU A 104 -17.13 -2.79 31.90
CA GLU A 104 -17.66 -1.50 31.48
C GLU A 104 -18.22 -1.70 30.08
N GLU A 105 -19.53 -1.63 29.98
CA GLU A 105 -20.27 -1.74 28.73
C GLU A 105 -19.83 -0.54 27.89
N TYR A 106 -18.80 -0.74 27.06
CA TYR A 106 -18.37 0.25 26.08
C TYR A 106 -19.52 0.37 25.07
N SER A 107 -20.45 1.27 25.35
CA SER A 107 -21.52 1.60 24.41
C SER A 107 -20.86 2.19 23.18
N TYR A 108 -21.08 1.58 22.03
CA TYR A 108 -20.71 2.14 20.74
C TYR A 108 -21.24 3.58 20.65
N ASP A 109 -20.33 4.55 20.67
CA ASP A 109 -20.67 5.97 20.64
C ASP A 109 -21.03 6.34 19.21
N SER A 110 -22.31 6.60 18.95
CA SER A 110 -22.83 6.91 17.61
C SER A 110 -22.20 8.16 16.99
N LYS A 111 -21.39 8.94 17.73
CA LYS A 111 -20.55 10.00 17.13
C LYS A 111 -19.54 9.46 16.09
N TRP A 112 -19.19 8.17 16.16
CA TRP A 112 -18.30 7.54 15.19
C TRP A 112 -19.01 7.25 13.85
N ASP A 113 -20.35 7.15 13.84
CA ASP A 113 -21.12 7.00 12.60
C ASP A 113 -21.06 8.26 11.73
N ASP A 114 -20.90 9.44 12.34
CA ASP A 114 -20.69 10.70 11.62
C ASP A 114 -19.25 10.86 11.08
N ILE A 115 -18.28 10.18 11.69
CA ILE A 115 -16.86 10.21 11.27
C ILE A 115 -16.62 9.22 10.13
N PHE A 116 -17.19 8.02 10.25
CA PHE A 116 -17.19 7.00 9.21
C PHE A 116 -18.57 7.00 8.54
N ASP A 117 -18.92 8.13 7.91
CA ASP A 117 -20.11 8.25 7.08
C ASP A 117 -20.15 7.02 6.14
N ARG A 118 -21.18 6.18 6.28
CA ARG A 118 -21.36 5.00 5.40
C ARG A 118 -21.53 5.43 3.95
N ASP A 119 -21.89 6.70 3.71
CA ASP A 119 -21.97 7.34 2.41
C ASP A 119 -20.65 8.03 2.00
N TYR A 120 -19.57 7.97 2.79
CA TYR A 120 -18.24 8.44 2.37
C TYR A 120 -17.75 7.66 1.14
N PHE A 121 -18.11 6.37 1.05
CA PHE A 121 -17.90 5.52 -0.11
C PHE A 121 -19.12 5.48 -1.05
N ASP A 122 -19.94 6.53 -1.08
CA ASP A 122 -20.93 6.66 -2.15
C ASP A 122 -20.19 6.77 -3.50
N ALA A 123 -20.35 5.77 -4.36
CA ALA A 123 -19.75 5.74 -5.69
C ALA A 123 -20.14 6.97 -6.55
N GLN A 124 -21.21 7.68 -6.18
CA GLN A 124 -21.61 8.94 -6.81
C GLN A 124 -20.77 10.15 -6.37
N ARG A 125 -20.03 10.07 -5.25
CA ARG A 125 -19.12 11.12 -4.75
C ARG A 125 -17.69 10.99 -5.27
N LEU A 126 -17.31 9.85 -5.82
CA LEU A 126 -15.96 9.61 -6.33
C LEU A 126 -15.63 10.54 -7.51
N ASN A 127 -14.43 11.12 -7.52
CA ASN A 127 -13.93 11.89 -8.65
C ASN A 127 -13.50 10.97 -9.82
N GLU A 128 -13.10 11.55 -10.97
CA GLU A 128 -12.70 10.77 -12.16
C GLU A 128 -11.55 9.80 -11.88
N VAL A 129 -10.55 10.23 -11.10
CA VAL A 129 -9.38 9.43 -10.76
C VAL A 129 -9.78 8.24 -9.90
N GLU A 130 -10.57 8.48 -8.86
CA GLU A 130 -11.05 7.43 -7.95
C GLU A 130 -11.90 6.40 -8.68
N ARG A 131 -12.87 6.83 -9.51
CA ARG A 131 -13.68 5.91 -10.31
C ARG A 131 -12.81 5.05 -11.22
N TYR A 132 -11.85 5.66 -11.91
CA TYR A 132 -10.95 4.92 -12.79
C TYR A 132 -10.08 3.92 -12.00
N LEU A 133 -9.56 4.31 -10.83
CA LEU A 133 -8.80 3.40 -9.95
C LEU A 133 -9.65 2.21 -9.51
N HIS A 134 -10.89 2.46 -9.06
CA HIS A 134 -11.82 1.39 -8.70
C HIS A 134 -12.10 0.44 -9.86
N GLU A 135 -12.34 0.97 -11.06
CA GLU A 135 -12.59 0.16 -12.27
C GLU A 135 -11.38 -0.68 -12.67
N ILE A 136 -10.18 -0.09 -12.70
CA ILE A 136 -8.97 -0.79 -13.16
C ILE A 136 -8.49 -1.84 -12.14
N MET A 137 -8.64 -1.57 -10.84
CA MET A 137 -8.28 -2.51 -9.77
C MET A 137 -9.15 -3.77 -9.76
N GLN A 138 -10.36 -3.72 -10.32
CA GLN A 138 -11.20 -4.91 -10.53
C GLN A 138 -10.74 -5.78 -11.70
N GLN A 139 -9.97 -5.21 -12.64
CA GLN A 139 -9.55 -5.89 -13.87
C GLN A 139 -8.13 -6.44 -13.76
N ARG A 140 -7.26 -5.78 -13.00
CA ARG A 140 -5.86 -6.19 -12.81
C ARG A 140 -5.25 -5.62 -11.53
N ILE A 141 -4.13 -6.21 -11.14
CA ILE A 141 -3.25 -5.66 -10.09
C ILE A 141 -2.59 -4.38 -10.60
N LEU A 142 -2.55 -3.36 -9.74
CA LEU A 142 -1.77 -2.13 -9.92
C LEU A 142 -0.45 -2.23 -9.14
N PHE A 143 0.62 -1.69 -9.72
CA PHE A 143 1.93 -1.61 -9.06
C PHE A 143 2.20 -0.21 -8.53
N LEU A 144 2.46 -0.11 -7.22
CA LEU A 144 3.07 1.06 -6.60
C LEU A 144 4.57 1.07 -6.89
N ASP A 145 5.22 2.22 -6.76
CA ASP A 145 6.68 2.31 -6.85
C ASP A 145 7.39 1.76 -5.62
N GLY A 146 8.72 1.81 -5.65
CA GLY A 146 9.56 1.40 -4.55
C GLY A 146 9.98 2.57 -3.67
N GLY A 147 10.85 2.28 -2.69
CA GLY A 147 11.33 3.30 -1.77
C GLY A 147 12.14 4.42 -2.44
N MET A 148 11.64 5.65 -2.35
CA MET A 148 12.34 6.87 -2.76
C MET A 148 13.69 7.01 -2.03
N GLY A 149 13.67 6.90 -0.69
CA GLY A 149 14.87 7.09 0.14
C GLY A 149 16.00 6.09 -0.14
N THR A 150 15.68 4.82 -0.42
CA THR A 150 16.70 3.81 -0.72
C THR A 150 17.35 4.07 -2.09
N THR A 151 16.59 4.61 -3.04
CA THR A 151 17.11 5.00 -4.35
C THR A 151 17.97 6.27 -4.25
N ILE A 152 17.55 7.27 -3.48
CA ILE A 152 18.35 8.49 -3.20
C ILE A 152 19.73 8.14 -2.62
N GLN A 153 19.82 7.15 -1.73
CA GLN A 153 21.11 6.73 -1.14
C GLN A 153 22.15 6.29 -2.18
N GLN A 154 21.71 5.80 -3.35
CA GLN A 154 22.61 5.35 -4.42
C GLN A 154 23.36 6.52 -5.08
N PHE A 155 22.78 7.72 -5.06
CA PHE A 155 23.40 8.93 -5.60
C PHE A 155 24.54 9.47 -4.71
N LYS A 156 24.63 9.03 -3.45
CA LYS A 156 25.66 9.42 -2.48
C LYS A 156 25.78 10.94 -2.31
N PHE A 157 24.64 11.63 -2.29
CA PHE A 157 24.60 13.08 -2.09
C PHE A 157 25.31 13.52 -0.81
N ASN A 158 26.02 14.63 -0.92
CA ASN A 158 26.70 15.29 0.18
C ASN A 158 25.95 16.55 0.62
N GLU A 159 26.41 17.22 1.66
CA GLU A 159 25.76 18.42 2.19
C GLU A 159 25.56 19.53 1.13
N GLU A 160 26.50 19.70 0.20
CA GLU A 160 26.41 20.69 -0.87
C GLU A 160 25.26 20.39 -1.84
N ASP A 161 25.00 19.10 -2.11
CA ASP A 161 23.86 18.67 -2.93
C ASP A 161 22.52 19.00 -2.26
N PHE A 162 22.40 18.75 -0.95
CA PHE A 162 21.18 19.08 -0.19
C PHE A 162 20.97 20.59 -0.09
N ARG A 163 22.04 21.37 0.00
CA ARG A 163 21.95 22.84 0.01
C ARG A 163 21.61 23.42 -1.36
N GLY A 164 22.16 22.83 -2.42
CA GLY A 164 22.16 23.42 -3.76
C GLY A 164 22.69 24.86 -3.75
N ASP A 165 22.29 25.67 -4.73
CA ASP A 165 22.62 27.10 -4.73
C ASP A 165 21.79 27.91 -3.74
N ARG A 166 20.57 27.45 -3.45
CA ARG A 166 19.56 28.21 -2.71
C ARG A 166 19.83 28.26 -1.21
N PHE A 167 20.39 27.20 -0.63
CA PHE A 167 20.58 27.05 0.82
C PHE A 167 22.05 26.97 1.23
N LYS A 168 22.96 27.51 0.40
CA LYS A 168 24.42 27.51 0.68
C LYS A 168 24.76 28.01 2.08
N GLU A 169 24.18 29.14 2.46
CA GLU A 169 24.44 29.82 3.73
C GLU A 169 23.47 29.41 4.86
N HIS A 170 22.69 28.32 4.68
CA HIS A 170 21.72 27.89 5.69
C HIS A 170 22.41 27.45 6.99
N ALA A 171 21.90 27.86 8.14
CA ALA A 171 22.62 27.71 9.40
C ALA A 171 22.73 26.26 9.89
N LYS A 172 21.72 25.42 9.59
CA LYS A 172 21.70 24.01 9.97
C LYS A 172 22.20 23.10 8.86
N PRO A 173 22.79 21.93 9.19
CA PRO A 173 23.02 20.87 8.22
C PRO A 173 21.70 20.42 7.58
N LEU A 174 21.69 20.23 6.26
CA LEU A 174 20.50 19.82 5.49
C LEU A 174 20.58 18.38 4.98
N LYS A 175 21.78 17.76 5.03
CA LYS A 175 21.93 16.37 4.65
C LYS A 175 21.03 15.46 5.49
N GLY A 176 20.22 14.66 4.78
CA GLY A 176 19.24 13.76 5.36
C GLY A 176 17.80 14.21 5.13
N ASP A 177 17.58 15.49 4.80
CA ASP A 177 16.27 16.00 4.39
C ASP A 177 16.00 15.63 2.92
N ASN A 178 15.58 14.40 2.68
CA ASN A 178 15.36 13.91 1.32
C ASN A 178 14.26 14.69 0.59
N ASP A 179 13.25 15.16 1.31
CA ASP A 179 12.14 15.95 0.79
C ASP A 179 12.63 17.27 0.16
N LEU A 180 13.66 17.91 0.74
CA LEU A 180 14.29 19.12 0.20
C LEU A 180 14.89 18.92 -1.21
N LEU A 181 15.30 17.70 -1.56
CA LEU A 181 15.95 17.42 -2.85
C LEU A 181 15.03 17.70 -4.05
N VAL A 182 13.72 17.85 -3.85
CA VAL A 182 12.83 18.33 -4.92
C VAL A 182 13.15 19.76 -5.36
N LEU A 183 13.75 20.57 -4.48
CA LEU A 183 14.17 21.94 -4.77
C LEU A 183 15.62 22.02 -5.24
N THR A 184 16.50 21.21 -4.65
CA THR A 184 17.95 21.34 -4.86
C THR A 184 18.52 20.35 -5.87
N ARG A 185 17.88 19.18 -6.03
CA ARG A 185 18.23 18.12 -7.01
C ARG A 185 16.99 17.60 -7.76
N PRO A 186 16.17 18.48 -8.38
CA PRO A 186 14.94 18.08 -9.08
C PRO A 186 15.20 17.10 -10.23
N ASP A 187 16.38 17.17 -10.84
CA ASP A 187 16.85 16.26 -11.89
C ASP A 187 16.87 14.80 -11.40
N ALA A 188 17.44 14.58 -10.22
CA ALA A 188 17.59 13.25 -9.65
C ALA A 188 16.23 12.69 -9.21
N ILE A 189 15.42 13.48 -8.51
CA ILE A 189 14.09 13.03 -8.06
C ILE A 189 13.20 12.66 -9.24
N ARG A 190 13.18 13.48 -10.30
CA ARG A 190 12.42 13.16 -11.51
C ARG A 190 12.94 11.89 -12.18
N GLN A 191 14.25 11.68 -12.22
CA GLN A 191 14.83 10.47 -12.80
C GLN A 191 14.37 9.22 -12.03
N ILE A 192 14.33 9.25 -10.70
CA ILE A 192 13.83 8.14 -9.87
C ILE A 192 12.39 7.77 -10.23
N HIS A 193 11.49 8.77 -10.33
CA HIS A 193 10.11 8.51 -10.76
C HIS A 193 10.05 7.89 -12.16
N VAL A 194 10.82 8.42 -13.12
CA VAL A 194 10.89 7.89 -14.48
C VAL A 194 11.36 6.43 -14.47
N ASP A 195 12.34 6.09 -13.64
CA ASP A 195 12.88 4.74 -13.54
C ASP A 195 11.83 3.75 -13.00
N TYR A 196 11.08 4.10 -11.97
CA TYR A 196 9.98 3.27 -11.47
C TYR A 196 8.85 3.11 -12.50
N LEU A 197 8.45 4.19 -13.16
CA LEU A 197 7.45 4.15 -14.21
C LEU A 197 7.89 3.24 -15.38
N LYS A 198 9.17 3.26 -15.76
CA LYS A 198 9.73 2.38 -16.79
C LYS A 198 9.86 0.94 -16.33
N ALA A 199 10.13 0.72 -15.05
CA ALA A 199 10.17 -0.61 -14.45
C ALA A 199 8.78 -1.27 -14.38
N GLY A 200 7.71 -0.48 -14.40
CA GLY A 200 6.34 -0.98 -14.55
C GLY A 200 5.30 -0.33 -13.65
N SER A 201 5.71 0.52 -12.70
CA SER A 201 4.80 1.13 -11.72
C SER A 201 3.65 1.89 -12.38
N ASP A 202 2.43 1.63 -11.92
CA ASP A 202 1.23 2.35 -12.34
C ASP A 202 1.04 3.63 -11.52
N ILE A 203 1.44 3.58 -10.25
CA ILE A 203 1.33 4.66 -9.28
C ILE A 203 2.74 4.98 -8.76
N ILE A 204 3.09 6.26 -8.73
CA ILE A 204 4.31 6.75 -8.07
C ILE A 204 3.94 7.66 -6.90
N GLU A 205 4.69 7.56 -5.80
CA GLU A 205 4.56 8.44 -4.66
C GLU A 205 5.35 9.75 -4.86
N THR A 206 4.83 10.88 -4.40
CA THR A 206 5.61 12.12 -4.34
C THR A 206 6.74 12.01 -3.30
N ASN A 207 7.87 12.68 -3.52
CA ASN A 207 8.93 12.79 -2.52
C ASN A 207 8.55 13.81 -1.42
N THR A 208 7.57 13.45 -0.58
CA THR A 208 6.95 14.33 0.43
C THR A 208 6.71 13.62 1.77
N PHE A 209 7.38 12.51 2.03
CA PHE A 209 7.15 11.71 3.24
C PHE A 209 7.32 12.51 4.54
N ASN A 210 8.27 13.45 4.60
CA ASN A 210 8.52 14.32 5.76
C ASN A 210 8.29 15.81 5.45
N ALA A 211 7.55 16.13 4.39
CA ALA A 211 7.29 17.51 3.99
C ALA A 211 6.16 18.15 4.82
N THR A 212 6.35 18.19 6.15
CA THR A 212 5.47 18.86 7.12
C THR A 212 6.25 19.88 7.94
N SER A 213 5.58 20.90 8.48
CA SER A 213 6.24 21.91 9.34
C SER A 213 6.86 21.30 10.60
N ILE A 214 6.34 20.17 11.08
CA ILE A 214 6.88 19.44 12.22
C ILE A 214 8.23 18.81 11.87
N SER A 215 8.29 17.98 10.82
CA SER A 215 9.55 17.32 10.43
C SER A 215 10.58 18.31 9.89
N GLN A 216 10.14 19.32 9.12
CA GLN A 216 11.02 20.35 8.57
C GLN A 216 11.59 21.30 9.65
N SER A 217 11.07 21.26 10.88
CA SER A 217 11.64 22.03 12.00
C SER A 217 13.01 21.54 12.46
N ASP A 218 13.34 20.26 12.23
CA ASP A 218 14.68 19.74 12.50
C ASP A 218 15.73 20.49 11.66
N TYR A 219 15.34 20.93 10.46
CA TYR A 219 16.18 21.60 9.47
C TYR A 219 16.00 23.13 9.41
N ASP A 220 15.12 23.74 10.21
CA ASP A 220 14.73 25.16 10.08
C ASP A 220 14.15 25.52 8.69
N LEU A 221 13.35 24.63 8.12
CA LEU A 221 12.76 24.77 6.77
C LEU A 221 11.23 24.81 6.75
N GLN A 222 10.58 25.08 7.89
CA GLN A 222 9.10 25.13 7.98
C GLN A 222 8.47 26.07 6.94
N ALA A 223 9.10 27.21 6.64
CA ALA A 223 8.62 28.16 5.64
C ALA A 223 8.61 27.63 4.19
N HIS A 224 9.23 26.47 3.94
CA HIS A 224 9.36 25.86 2.61
C HIS A 224 8.41 24.68 2.40
N VAL A 225 7.64 24.27 3.42
CA VAL A 225 6.77 23.07 3.39
C VAL A 225 5.82 23.07 2.19
N ARG A 226 5.05 24.15 2.01
CA ARG A 226 4.12 24.27 0.87
C ARG A 226 4.85 24.18 -0.46
N GLU A 227 6.01 24.83 -0.59
CA GLU A 227 6.78 24.83 -1.82
C GLU A 227 7.33 23.43 -2.15
N ILE A 228 7.89 22.74 -1.16
CA ILE A 228 8.39 21.37 -1.29
C ILE A 228 7.29 20.47 -1.83
N ASN A 229 6.11 20.46 -1.20
CA ASN A 229 4.98 19.63 -1.64
C ASN A 229 4.53 19.96 -3.06
N VAL A 230 4.34 21.24 -3.38
CA VAL A 230 3.91 21.67 -4.72
C VAL A 230 4.93 21.28 -5.80
N VAL A 231 6.23 21.46 -5.54
CA VAL A 231 7.28 21.10 -6.50
C VAL A 231 7.40 19.58 -6.63
N ALA A 232 7.32 18.82 -5.53
CA ALA A 232 7.32 17.37 -5.56
C ALA A 232 6.19 16.80 -6.42
N THR A 233 4.95 17.28 -6.25
CA THR A 233 3.81 16.87 -7.06
C THR A 233 4.01 17.21 -8.55
N LYS A 234 4.56 18.39 -8.87
CA LYS A 234 4.87 18.77 -10.25
C LYS A 234 5.90 17.84 -10.87
N LEU A 235 7.00 17.53 -10.17
CA LEU A 235 8.04 16.64 -10.68
C LEU A 235 7.52 15.22 -10.95
N ALA A 236 6.70 14.67 -10.04
CA ALA A 236 6.08 13.36 -10.24
C ALA A 236 5.13 13.37 -11.46
N LYS A 237 4.32 14.43 -11.62
CA LYS A 237 3.44 14.58 -12.77
C LYS A 237 4.21 14.72 -14.09
N GLU A 238 5.27 15.52 -14.11
CA GLU A 238 6.16 15.66 -15.26
C GLU A 238 6.78 14.30 -15.64
N ALA A 239 7.20 13.49 -14.66
CA ALA A 239 7.73 12.15 -14.92
C ALA A 239 6.69 11.24 -15.60
N CYS A 240 5.44 11.26 -15.14
CA CYS A 240 4.33 10.54 -15.77
C CYS A 240 4.12 10.98 -17.23
N GLU A 241 4.06 12.28 -17.48
CA GLU A 241 3.88 12.85 -18.83
C GLU A 241 5.04 12.46 -19.77
N LEU A 242 6.28 12.55 -19.29
CA LEU A 242 7.48 12.17 -20.04
C LEU A 242 7.45 10.69 -20.44
N VAL A 243 7.11 9.79 -19.52
CA VAL A 243 7.07 8.35 -19.82
C VAL A 243 5.91 8.02 -20.74
N MET A 244 4.72 8.59 -20.53
CA MET A 244 3.57 8.38 -21.41
C MET A 244 3.86 8.83 -22.85
N GLU A 245 4.52 9.98 -23.04
CA GLU A 245 4.89 10.46 -24.37
C GLU A 245 5.96 9.56 -25.01
N GLN A 246 6.92 9.04 -24.23
CA GLN A 246 7.89 8.05 -24.72
C GLN A 246 7.21 6.74 -25.16
N GLU A 247 6.28 6.21 -24.36
CA GLU A 247 5.51 5.00 -24.69
C GLU A 247 4.70 5.20 -25.98
N LYS A 248 4.06 6.37 -26.12
CA LYS A 248 3.32 6.75 -27.33
C LYS A 248 4.20 6.78 -28.57
N GLN A 249 5.39 7.37 -28.49
CA GLN A 249 6.34 7.43 -29.60
C GLN A 249 6.86 6.04 -30.01
N GLN A 250 6.91 5.11 -29.06
CA GLN A 250 7.29 3.71 -29.31
C GLN A 250 6.12 2.85 -29.82
N GLY A 251 4.91 3.41 -29.93
CA GLY A 251 3.72 2.67 -30.34
C GLY A 251 3.22 1.67 -29.29
N LEU A 252 3.60 1.85 -28.03
CA LEU A 252 3.12 1.02 -26.93
C LEU A 252 1.68 1.40 -26.54
N PRO A 253 0.89 0.46 -25.96
CA PRO A 253 -0.43 0.77 -25.45
C PRO A 253 -0.38 1.90 -24.42
N LEU A 254 -1.20 2.94 -24.63
CA LEU A 254 -1.31 4.03 -23.68
C LEU A 254 -1.91 3.52 -22.37
N LYS A 255 -1.21 3.78 -21.26
CA LYS A 255 -1.72 3.52 -19.92
C LYS A 255 -1.68 4.79 -19.09
N ARG A 256 -2.75 5.03 -18.31
CA ARG A 256 -2.75 6.12 -17.33
C ARG A 256 -1.73 5.81 -16.23
N ARG A 257 -1.02 6.85 -15.80
CA ARG A 257 -0.10 6.83 -14.66
C ARG A 257 -0.67 7.70 -13.55
N PHE A 258 -0.46 7.32 -12.30
CA PHE A 258 -1.01 8.02 -11.14
C PHE A 258 0.11 8.56 -10.28
N VAL A 259 -0.16 9.71 -9.65
CA VAL A 259 0.70 10.30 -8.63
C VAL A 259 -0.07 10.25 -7.33
N ALA A 260 0.51 9.61 -6.31
CA ALA A 260 0.00 9.59 -4.95
C ALA A 260 0.77 10.62 -4.11
N GLY A 261 0.04 11.54 -3.46
CA GLY A 261 0.63 12.47 -2.50
C GLY A 261 1.04 11.70 -1.24
N ALA A 262 2.34 11.47 -1.03
CA ALA A 262 2.83 10.75 0.13
C ALA A 262 2.72 11.61 1.39
N ILE A 263 2.03 11.10 2.40
CA ILE A 263 1.89 11.70 3.73
C ILE A 263 2.48 10.71 4.72
N GLY A 264 3.73 10.94 5.13
CA GLY A 264 4.39 10.12 6.14
C GLY A 264 4.03 10.54 7.56
N PRO A 265 4.28 9.69 8.56
CA PRO A 265 4.20 10.10 9.95
C PRO A 265 5.24 11.20 10.24
N THR A 266 4.91 12.11 11.16
CA THR A 266 5.88 13.10 11.64
C THR A 266 6.98 12.44 12.47
N ASN A 267 8.10 13.15 12.68
CA ASN A 267 9.17 12.73 13.60
C ASN A 267 8.76 12.76 15.09
N LYS A 268 7.53 13.20 15.41
CA LYS A 268 6.96 13.24 16.76
C LYS A 268 5.76 12.29 16.88
N THR A 269 5.54 11.77 18.09
CA THR A 269 4.44 10.85 18.40
C THR A 269 3.42 11.51 19.34
N LEU A 270 2.14 11.25 19.07
CA LEU A 270 1.02 11.66 19.93
C LEU A 270 0.67 10.59 20.98
N SER A 271 1.03 9.33 20.73
CA SER A 271 0.60 8.20 21.57
C SER A 271 1.61 7.83 22.64
N ILE A 272 2.89 8.09 22.43
CA ILE A 272 3.98 7.67 23.32
C ILE A 272 4.69 8.91 23.88
N SER A 273 4.91 8.95 25.20
CA SER A 273 5.72 10.02 25.79
C SER A 273 7.19 9.83 25.42
N PRO A 274 7.91 10.90 25.01
CA PRO A 274 9.36 10.89 24.87
C PRO A 274 10.09 10.97 26.22
N SER A 275 9.38 11.28 27.31
CA SER A 275 9.93 11.35 28.66
C SER A 275 9.64 10.07 29.43
N VAL A 276 10.69 9.38 29.87
CA VAL A 276 10.58 8.18 30.71
C VAL A 276 9.96 8.52 32.08
N GLU A 277 10.27 9.71 32.60
CA GLU A 277 9.84 10.15 33.93
C GLU A 277 8.43 10.74 33.95
N ASP A 278 7.88 11.10 32.78
CA ASP A 278 6.54 11.66 32.64
C ASP A 278 5.78 10.97 31.50
N PRO A 279 4.97 9.93 31.78
CA PRO A 279 4.20 9.22 30.76
C PRO A 279 3.07 10.06 30.16
N GLY A 280 2.68 11.18 30.80
CA GLY A 280 1.66 12.11 30.31
C GLY A 280 2.21 13.17 29.36
N TYR A 281 3.53 13.41 29.38
CA TYR A 281 4.17 14.44 28.54
C TYR A 281 4.07 14.14 27.04
N ARG A 282 3.88 15.19 26.23
CA ARG A 282 3.89 15.13 24.76
C ARG A 282 4.64 16.36 24.22
N ASP A 283 5.50 16.14 23.22
CA ASP A 283 6.24 17.23 22.53
C ASP A 283 5.36 18.06 21.60
N ILE A 284 4.15 17.58 21.32
CA ILE A 284 3.25 18.15 20.33
C ILE A 284 1.80 17.86 20.67
N THR A 285 0.89 18.74 20.26
CA THR A 285 -0.54 18.56 20.46
C THR A 285 -1.22 17.99 19.21
N TRP A 286 -2.44 17.50 19.37
CA TRP A 286 -3.29 17.08 18.26
C TRP A 286 -3.45 18.18 17.20
N ASN A 287 -3.69 19.43 17.65
CA ASN A 287 -3.92 20.56 16.75
C ASN A 287 -2.67 20.89 15.92
N ASP A 288 -1.47 20.82 16.51
CA ASP A 288 -0.23 21.07 15.77
C ASP A 288 -0.06 20.03 14.63
N VAL A 289 -0.40 18.77 14.86
CA VAL A 289 -0.35 17.71 13.85
C VAL A 289 -1.39 17.91 12.76
N VAL A 290 -2.62 18.31 13.14
CA VAL A 290 -3.68 18.65 12.17
C VAL A 290 -3.26 19.80 11.27
N GLU A 291 -2.71 20.88 11.83
CA GLU A 291 -2.27 22.04 11.05
C GLU A 291 -1.09 21.68 10.13
N ALA A 292 -0.13 20.88 10.60
CA ALA A 292 1.01 20.45 9.80
C ALA A 292 0.60 19.58 8.61
N TYR A 293 -0.34 18.65 8.79
CA TYR A 293 -0.87 17.86 7.67
C TYR A 293 -1.78 18.67 6.76
N ARG A 294 -2.57 19.61 7.28
CA ARG A 294 -3.37 20.54 6.46
C ARG A 294 -2.46 21.32 5.52
N GLU A 295 -1.39 21.92 6.03
CA GLU A 295 -0.41 22.67 5.23
C GLU A 295 0.23 21.79 4.14
N GLN A 296 0.50 20.52 4.43
CA GLN A 296 1.03 19.56 3.47
C GLN A 296 0.04 19.25 2.33
N ILE A 297 -1.26 19.15 2.67
CA ILE A 297 -2.33 18.75 1.74
C ILE A 297 -2.77 19.91 0.82
N GLU A 298 -2.76 21.16 1.31
CA GLU A 298 -3.22 22.37 0.59
C GLU A 298 -2.29 22.86 -0.54
#